data_AF-A0A5M9GRQ2-F1
#
_entry.id   AF-A0A5M9GRQ2-F1
#
_cell.length_a   1.000
_cell.length_b   1.000
_cell.length_c   1.000
_cell.angle_alpha   90.00
_cell.angle_beta   90.00
_cell.angle_gamma   90.00
#
_symmetry.space_group_name_H-M   'P 1'
#
loop_
_entity.id
_entity.type
_entity.pdbx_description
1 polymer ?
#
loop_
_entity_poly.entity_id
_entity_poly.type
_entity_poly.pdbx_seq_one_letter_code
_entity_poly.pdbx_strand_id
1 'polypeptide(L)'
;MTASQNIFPKLIPYEVYNMDVWEEGPRYLIKFDNGLQLKVTESLRNLFNYMDGTTSIGDICTMVQTNHDGNITINELTELINEHLLPKGVLVGSEKKASHHSAITFRIAIFHASYLKKASKYFEFLFFRGVFVLFSIFFSISLIHYFFQANTENISNTFGSVYKFTIAILLLLFSIIIHELGHIVAAYRYKIQPKDVGMGLYMMRPVLFVDLSDTWRLPRRQRVVIDLGGIYFEL
;
A
#
# COMPACT_ATOMS: atom_id res chain seq x y z
N MET A 1 -18.50 -40.99 -10.26
CA MET A 1 -17.04 -40.89 -9.99
C MET A 1 -16.48 -39.88 -10.97
N THR A 2 -16.52 -38.61 -10.60
CA THR A 2 -16.28 -37.46 -11.49
C THR A 2 -14.81 -37.04 -11.43
N ALA A 3 -14.22 -36.77 -12.59
CA ALA A 3 -12.80 -36.46 -12.79
C ALA A 3 -12.25 -35.24 -11.99
N SER A 4 -13.10 -34.48 -11.31
CA SER A 4 -12.71 -33.33 -10.49
C SER A 4 -12.06 -33.68 -9.14
N GLN A 5 -12.14 -34.94 -8.70
CA GLN A 5 -11.57 -35.35 -7.40
C GLN A 5 -10.04 -35.52 -7.40
N ASN A 6 -9.38 -35.66 -8.56
CA ASN A 6 -7.94 -35.95 -8.63
C ASN A 6 -7.06 -34.72 -8.92
N ILE A 7 -7.55 -33.52 -8.67
CA ILE A 7 -6.74 -32.30 -8.76
C ILE A 7 -6.05 -32.07 -7.42
N PHE A 8 -4.73 -31.88 -7.46
CA PHE A 8 -3.88 -31.65 -6.29
C PHE A 8 -3.35 -30.20 -6.33
N PRO A 9 -4.12 -29.23 -5.83
CA PRO A 9 -3.72 -27.83 -5.91
C PRO A 9 -2.49 -27.57 -5.03
N LYS A 10 -1.49 -26.89 -5.60
CA LYS A 10 -0.30 -26.44 -4.87
C LYS A 10 -0.11 -24.94 -5.05
N LEU A 11 -0.07 -24.21 -3.95
CA LEU A 11 0.26 -22.78 -3.96
C LEU A 11 1.78 -22.57 -4.11
N ILE A 12 2.17 -21.49 -4.79
CA ILE A 12 3.55 -21.01 -4.76
C ILE A 12 3.91 -20.52 -3.35
N PRO A 13 5.20 -20.42 -2.98
CA PRO A 13 5.57 -19.96 -1.66
C PRO A 13 5.00 -18.57 -1.34
N TYR A 14 4.59 -18.41 -0.09
CA TYR A 14 4.00 -17.17 0.41
C TYR A 14 4.37 -16.92 1.87
N GLU A 15 4.37 -15.65 2.24
CA GLU A 15 4.53 -15.17 3.61
C GLU A 15 3.18 -14.70 4.16
N VAL A 16 2.95 -14.90 5.46
CA VAL A 16 1.72 -14.49 6.14
C VAL A 16 2.02 -13.42 7.17
N TYR A 17 1.25 -12.34 7.15
CA TYR A 17 1.34 -11.24 8.10
C TYR A 17 -0.02 -11.00 8.76
N ASN A 18 -0.03 -10.77 10.08
CA ASN A 18 -1.23 -10.35 10.78
C ASN A 18 -1.59 -8.91 10.37
N MET A 19 -2.84 -8.67 10.02
CA MET A 19 -3.32 -7.33 9.69
C MET A 19 -4.04 -6.71 10.88
N ASP A 20 -3.57 -5.54 11.31
CA ASP A 20 -4.34 -4.69 12.20
C ASP A 20 -5.37 -3.90 11.38
N VAL A 21 -6.63 -4.35 11.37
CA VAL A 21 -7.75 -3.73 10.62
C VAL A 21 -9.00 -3.62 11.48
N TRP A 22 -9.90 -2.73 11.08
CA TRP A 22 -11.13 -2.39 11.82
C TRP A 22 -12.26 -3.41 11.72
N GLU A 23 -12.13 -4.34 10.78
CA GLU A 23 -13.13 -5.39 10.57
C GLU A 23 -13.17 -6.35 11.75
N GLU A 24 -14.34 -6.94 11.96
CA GLU A 24 -14.52 -8.00 12.93
C GLU A 24 -13.79 -9.28 12.46
N GLY A 25 -13.14 -9.93 13.42
CA GLY A 25 -12.36 -11.15 13.23
C GLY A 25 -10.92 -10.92 12.75
N PRO A 26 -10.03 -11.90 12.94
CA PRO A 26 -8.64 -11.79 12.50
C PRO A 26 -8.54 -11.78 10.97
N ARG A 27 -7.72 -10.86 10.45
CA ARG A 27 -7.40 -10.75 9.02
C ARG A 27 -5.90 -10.90 8.81
N TYR A 28 -5.56 -11.49 7.67
CA TYR A 28 -4.17 -11.79 7.32
C TYR A 28 -3.85 -11.24 5.94
N LEU A 29 -2.62 -10.78 5.76
CA LEU A 29 -2.05 -10.39 4.48
C LEU A 29 -1.13 -11.53 4.03
N ILE A 30 -1.49 -12.16 2.92
CA ILE A 30 -0.67 -13.18 2.27
C ILE A 30 0.10 -12.52 1.13
N LYS A 31 1.42 -12.65 1.15
CA LYS A 31 2.32 -12.14 0.11
C LYS A 31 2.96 -13.32 -0.60
N PHE A 32 2.59 -13.52 -1.85
CA PHE A 32 3.15 -14.57 -2.70
C PHE A 32 4.47 -14.12 -3.34
N ASP A 33 5.34 -15.07 -3.67
CA ASP A 33 6.62 -14.83 -4.34
C ASP A 33 6.48 -14.15 -5.71
N ASN A 34 5.36 -14.35 -6.40
CA ASN A 34 5.05 -13.67 -7.66
C ASN A 34 4.73 -12.15 -7.50
N GLY A 35 4.75 -11.65 -6.26
CA GLY A 35 4.51 -10.26 -5.88
C GLY A 35 3.07 -9.94 -5.52
N LEU A 36 2.12 -10.88 -5.68
CA LEU A 36 0.71 -10.67 -5.33
C LEU A 36 0.55 -10.58 -3.82
N GLN A 37 -0.28 -9.63 -3.39
CA GLN A 37 -0.70 -9.50 -2.00
C GLN A 37 -2.21 -9.66 -1.92
N LEU A 38 -2.68 -10.55 -1.05
CA LEU A 38 -4.09 -10.79 -0.80
C LEU A 38 -4.41 -10.62 0.67
N LYS A 39 -5.49 -9.90 0.95
CA LYS A 39 -6.10 -9.88 2.27
C LYS A 39 -7.07 -11.06 2.39
N VAL A 40 -6.94 -11.87 3.43
CA VAL A 40 -7.72 -13.09 3.63
C VAL A 40 -8.29 -13.18 5.06
N THR A 41 -9.34 -13.99 5.23
CA THR A 41 -9.86 -14.42 6.54
C THR A 41 -8.98 -15.53 7.13
N GLU A 42 -9.22 -15.85 8.41
CA GLU A 42 -8.66 -17.04 9.05
C GLU A 42 -9.01 -18.34 8.32
N SER A 43 -10.29 -18.54 7.98
CA SER A 43 -10.75 -19.71 7.22
C SER A 43 -10.00 -19.90 5.91
N LEU A 44 -9.83 -18.83 5.13
CA LEU A 44 -9.13 -18.90 3.83
C LEU A 44 -7.61 -19.11 4.01
N ARG A 45 -7.01 -18.53 5.05
CA ARG A 45 -5.62 -18.83 5.42
C ARG A 45 -5.45 -20.31 5.76
N ASN A 46 -6.35 -20.88 6.56
CA ASN A 46 -6.28 -22.29 6.95
C ASN A 46 -6.51 -23.19 5.72
N LEU A 47 -7.44 -22.84 4.83
CA LEU A 47 -7.64 -23.51 3.56
C LEU A 47 -6.33 -23.59 2.73
N PHE A 48 -5.57 -22.50 2.67
CA PHE A 48 -4.30 -22.46 1.93
C PHE A 48 -3.23 -23.38 2.51
N ASN A 49 -3.29 -23.72 3.80
CA ASN A 49 -2.37 -24.70 4.40
C ASN A 49 -2.59 -26.12 3.87
N TYR A 50 -3.81 -26.44 3.41
CA TYR A 50 -4.13 -27.75 2.83
C TYR A 50 -3.82 -27.85 1.33
N MET A 51 -3.45 -26.74 0.67
CA MET A 51 -3.09 -26.69 -0.76
C MET A 51 -1.59 -26.95 -0.99
N ASP A 52 -1.14 -28.13 -0.57
CA ASP A 52 0.27 -28.53 -0.57
C ASP A 52 0.73 -29.25 -1.85
N GLY A 53 -0.22 -29.60 -2.73
CA GLY A 53 0.02 -30.40 -3.94
C GLY A 53 0.00 -31.91 -3.75
N THR A 54 -0.35 -32.40 -2.55
CA THR A 54 -0.52 -33.83 -2.27
C THR A 54 -1.93 -34.18 -1.85
N THR A 55 -2.67 -33.19 -1.32
CA THR A 55 -4.05 -33.36 -0.88
C THR A 55 -5.02 -33.09 -2.04
N SER A 56 -6.01 -33.97 -2.23
CA SER A 56 -7.01 -33.84 -3.28
C SER A 56 -8.09 -32.80 -2.92
N ILE A 57 -8.77 -32.20 -3.90
CA ILE A 57 -9.87 -31.25 -3.64
C ILE A 57 -10.94 -31.84 -2.70
N GLY A 58 -11.28 -33.12 -2.86
CA GLY A 58 -12.26 -33.79 -2.01
C GLY A 58 -11.78 -33.95 -0.56
N ASP A 59 -10.51 -34.29 -0.39
CA ASP A 59 -9.90 -34.43 0.94
C ASP A 59 -9.77 -33.06 1.64
N ILE A 60 -9.42 -32.00 0.89
CA ILE A 60 -9.37 -30.62 1.41
C ILE A 60 -10.75 -30.21 1.96
N CYS A 61 -11.83 -30.42 1.21
CA CYS A 61 -13.19 -30.12 1.69
C CYS A 61 -13.51 -30.86 3.00
N THR A 62 -13.11 -32.13 3.09
CA THR A 62 -13.33 -32.96 4.29
C THR A 62 -12.52 -32.45 5.48
N MET A 63 -11.26 -32.05 5.27
CA MET A 63 -10.40 -31.49 6.32
C MET A 63 -10.91 -30.14 6.83
N VAL A 64 -11.33 -29.24 5.94
CA VAL A 64 -11.90 -27.94 6.30
C VAL A 64 -13.15 -28.09 7.16
N GLN A 65 -14.02 -29.05 6.82
CA GLN A 65 -15.24 -29.31 7.57
C GLN A 65 -14.95 -29.95 8.94
N THR A 66 -13.95 -30.84 9.02
CA THR A 66 -13.55 -31.51 10.27
C THR A 66 -12.89 -30.54 11.25
N ASN A 67 -12.09 -29.60 10.76
CA ASN A 67 -11.37 -28.63 11.59
C ASN A 67 -12.20 -27.38 11.94
N HIS A 68 -13.50 -27.36 11.59
CA HIS A 68 -14.40 -26.22 11.81
C HIS A 68 -13.91 -24.90 11.17
N ASP A 69 -13.10 -24.99 10.11
CA ASP A 69 -12.57 -23.84 9.39
C ASP A 69 -13.61 -23.19 8.45
N GLY A 70 -14.78 -23.82 8.30
CA GLY A 70 -15.90 -23.37 7.50
C GLY A 70 -16.67 -24.54 6.88
N ASN A 71 -17.54 -24.24 5.93
CA ASN A 71 -18.15 -25.23 5.06
C ASN A 71 -17.86 -24.80 3.62
N ILE A 72 -17.10 -25.62 2.89
CA ILE A 72 -16.76 -25.37 1.49
C ILE A 72 -17.06 -26.62 0.69
N THR A 73 -17.86 -26.47 -0.34
CA THR A 73 -18.19 -27.56 -1.26
C THR A 73 -17.08 -27.75 -2.29
N ILE A 74 -17.02 -28.94 -2.90
CA ILE A 74 -16.06 -29.23 -3.99
C ILE A 74 -16.21 -28.24 -5.14
N ASN A 75 -17.45 -27.82 -5.45
CA ASN A 75 -17.73 -26.88 -6.52
C ASN A 75 -17.17 -25.48 -6.20
N GLU A 76 -17.42 -24.96 -5.00
CA GLU A 76 -16.90 -23.66 -4.56
C GLU A 76 -15.37 -23.64 -4.51
N LEU A 77 -14.75 -24.73 -4.05
CA LEU A 77 -13.29 -24.85 -4.05
C LEU A 77 -12.72 -24.91 -5.48
N THR A 78 -13.38 -25.62 -6.37
CA THR A 78 -13.01 -25.69 -7.79
C THR A 78 -13.16 -24.33 -8.47
N GLU A 79 -14.23 -23.59 -8.17
CA GLU A 79 -14.47 -22.23 -8.66
C GLU A 79 -13.41 -21.26 -8.14
N LEU A 80 -13.12 -21.27 -6.84
CA LEU A 80 -12.05 -20.47 -6.24
C LEU A 80 -10.70 -20.72 -6.93
N ILE A 81 -10.38 -21.98 -7.21
CA ILE A 81 -9.15 -22.35 -7.89
C ILE A 81 -9.12 -21.80 -9.32
N ASN A 82 -10.16 -22.08 -10.12
CA ASN A 82 -10.16 -21.79 -11.55
C ASN A 82 -10.39 -20.30 -11.86
N GLU A 83 -11.26 -19.63 -11.11
CA GLU A 83 -11.68 -18.25 -11.38
C GLU A 83 -10.85 -17.21 -10.61
N HIS A 84 -10.21 -17.59 -9.49
CA HIS A 84 -9.50 -16.64 -8.64
C HIS A 84 -8.02 -16.92 -8.44
N LEU A 85 -7.60 -18.18 -8.23
CA LEU A 85 -6.19 -18.49 -7.94
C LEU A 85 -5.38 -18.70 -9.22
N LEU A 86 -5.91 -19.47 -10.17
CA LEU A 86 -5.23 -19.79 -11.42
C LEU A 86 -4.99 -18.56 -12.30
N PRO A 87 -5.96 -17.63 -12.51
CA PRO A 87 -5.72 -16.44 -13.34
C PRO A 87 -4.70 -15.47 -12.73
N LYS A 88 -4.59 -15.48 -11.39
CA LYS A 88 -3.62 -14.68 -10.63
C LYS A 88 -2.23 -15.31 -10.58
N GLY A 89 -2.07 -16.53 -11.09
CA GLY A 89 -0.79 -17.23 -11.19
C GLY A 89 -0.15 -17.52 -9.85
N VAL A 90 -0.95 -17.87 -8.83
CA VAL A 90 -0.47 -18.25 -7.49
C VAL A 90 -0.40 -19.77 -7.28
N LEU A 91 -0.74 -20.56 -8.29
CA LEU A 91 -0.58 -22.01 -8.29
C LEU A 91 0.71 -22.40 -9.01
N VAL A 92 1.38 -23.43 -8.50
CA VAL A 92 2.60 -23.98 -9.12
C VAL A 92 2.27 -24.42 -10.54
N GLY A 93 3.06 -23.96 -11.51
CA GLY A 93 2.85 -24.24 -12.94
C GLY A 93 1.94 -23.27 -13.68
N SER A 94 1.27 -22.34 -12.98
CA SER A 94 0.53 -21.21 -13.60
C SER A 94 1.12 -19.84 -13.27
N GLU A 95 2.35 -19.81 -12.74
CA GLU A 95 3.06 -18.63 -12.27
C GLU A 95 3.06 -17.49 -13.30
N LYS A 96 2.53 -16.35 -12.88
CA LYS A 96 2.57 -15.09 -13.63
C LYS A 96 2.89 -13.96 -12.68
N LYS A 97 3.59 -12.94 -13.18
CA LYS A 97 3.82 -11.72 -12.40
C LYS A 97 2.47 -11.08 -12.07
N ALA A 98 2.27 -10.75 -10.80
CA ALA A 98 1.01 -10.18 -10.33
C ALA A 98 0.67 -8.88 -11.09
N SER A 99 -0.58 -8.76 -11.53
CA SER A 99 -1.09 -7.52 -12.12
C SER A 99 -1.50 -6.55 -11.01
N HIS A 100 -0.88 -5.37 -10.99
CA HIS A 100 -1.24 -4.32 -10.04
C HIS A 100 -2.57 -3.70 -10.44
N HIS A 101 -3.61 -3.91 -9.64
CA HIS A 101 -4.88 -3.20 -9.75
C HIS A 101 -4.83 -2.00 -8.80
N SER A 102 -4.49 -0.83 -9.33
CA SER A 102 -4.51 0.44 -8.61
C SER A 102 -5.65 1.32 -9.13
N ALA A 103 -6.19 2.18 -8.29
CA ALA A 103 -7.11 3.24 -8.71
C ALA A 103 -6.44 4.30 -9.61
N ILE A 104 -5.11 4.26 -9.72
CA ILE A 104 -4.31 5.14 -10.58
C ILE A 104 -4.21 4.52 -11.98
N THR A 105 -4.83 5.16 -12.97
CA THR A 105 -4.76 4.79 -14.38
C THR A 105 -3.48 5.36 -15.02
N PHE A 106 -3.00 4.74 -16.11
CA PHE A 106 -1.75 5.15 -16.80
C PHE A 106 -0.55 5.27 -15.85
N ARG A 107 -0.45 4.33 -14.91
CA ARG A 107 0.62 4.29 -13.92
C ARG A 107 1.97 4.05 -14.61
N ILE A 108 2.84 5.05 -14.57
CA ILE A 108 4.22 4.95 -15.08
C ILE A 108 5.16 5.01 -13.88
N ALA A 109 5.87 3.91 -13.63
CA ALA A 109 6.97 3.88 -12.66
C ALA A 109 8.17 4.62 -13.27
N ILE A 110 8.67 5.65 -12.58
CA ILE A 110 9.80 6.46 -13.05
C ILE A 110 11.11 5.87 -12.52
N PHE A 111 11.16 5.58 -11.22
CA PHE A 111 12.33 4.96 -10.58
C PHE A 111 11.92 4.19 -9.31
N HIS A 112 12.83 3.33 -8.84
CA HIS A 112 12.62 2.55 -7.63
C HIS A 112 13.00 3.36 -6.38
N ALA A 113 12.18 3.34 -5.33
CA ALA A 113 12.37 4.17 -4.13
C ALA A 113 13.65 3.82 -3.33
N SER A 114 14.31 2.69 -3.63
CA SER A 114 15.61 2.35 -3.03
C SER A 114 16.69 3.39 -3.28
N TYR A 115 16.63 4.14 -4.38
CA TYR A 115 17.58 5.22 -4.65
C TYR A 115 17.52 6.32 -3.59
N LEU A 116 16.34 6.53 -2.98
CA LEU A 116 16.13 7.54 -1.94
C LEU A 116 16.45 7.03 -0.54
N LYS A 117 16.68 5.72 -0.34
CA LYS A 117 16.92 5.11 0.99
C LYS A 117 17.99 5.82 1.81
N LYS A 118 19.13 6.17 1.18
CA LYS A 118 20.23 6.85 1.87
C LYS A 118 19.85 8.29 2.24
N ALA A 119 19.20 9.01 1.33
CA ALA A 119 18.74 10.36 1.55
C ALA A 119 17.69 10.40 2.67
N SER A 120 16.73 9.47 2.65
CA SER A 120 15.64 9.40 3.62
C SER A 120 16.11 9.24 5.06
N LYS A 121 17.22 8.52 5.29
CA LYS A 121 17.80 8.37 6.64
C LYS A 121 18.13 9.70 7.30
N TYR A 122 18.57 10.69 6.53
CA TYR A 122 18.87 12.02 7.06
C TYR A 122 17.62 12.78 7.50
N PHE A 123 16.44 12.39 7.03
CA PHE A 123 15.17 13.04 7.36
C PHE A 123 14.32 12.26 8.36
N GLU A 124 14.71 11.02 8.72
CA GLU A 124 13.98 10.19 9.70
C GLU A 124 13.83 10.86 11.08
N PHE A 125 14.74 11.78 11.42
CA PHE A 125 14.71 12.52 12.69
C PHE A 125 13.51 13.48 12.80
N LEU A 126 12.96 13.94 11.67
CA LEU A 126 11.79 14.84 11.65
C LEU A 126 10.57 14.19 12.30
N PHE A 127 10.47 12.85 12.23
CA PHE A 127 9.41 12.08 12.86
C PHE A 127 9.66 11.78 14.35
N PHE A 128 10.70 12.33 14.97
CA PHE A 128 10.84 12.25 16.43
C PHE A 128 9.86 13.20 17.10
N ARG A 129 9.22 12.73 18.18
CA ARG A 129 8.15 13.48 18.87
C ARG A 129 8.55 14.90 19.25
N GLY A 130 9.77 15.09 19.77
CA GLY A 130 10.27 16.42 20.15
C GLY A 130 10.45 17.34 18.95
N VAL A 131 10.99 16.84 17.84
CA VAL A 131 11.20 17.60 16.61
C VAL A 131 9.86 17.98 15.98
N PHE A 132 8.92 17.03 15.92
CA PHE A 132 7.56 17.30 15.46
C PHE A 132 6.87 18.38 16.28
N VAL A 133 6.88 18.29 17.61
CA VAL A 133 6.25 19.30 18.49
C VAL A 133 6.89 20.67 18.29
N LEU A 134 8.23 20.75 18.24
CA LEU A 134 8.93 22.00 17.99
C LEU A 134 8.55 22.59 16.62
N PHE A 135 8.56 21.77 15.58
CA PHE A 135 8.14 22.18 14.24
C PHE A 135 6.70 22.70 14.24
N SER A 136 5.75 22.00 14.87
CA SER A 136 4.36 22.43 14.95
C SER A 136 4.19 23.77 15.66
N ILE A 137 4.98 24.04 16.71
CA ILE A 137 4.98 25.33 17.40
C ILE A 137 5.50 26.43 16.47
N PHE A 138 6.67 26.23 15.83
CA PHE A 138 7.25 27.21 14.92
C PHE A 138 6.36 27.48 13.70
N PHE A 139 5.79 26.43 13.11
CA PHE A 139 4.85 26.53 12.00
C PHE A 139 3.60 27.34 12.41
N SER A 140 3.05 27.08 13.60
CA SER A 140 1.88 27.81 14.11
C SER A 140 2.19 29.30 14.33
N ILE A 141 3.35 29.63 14.89
CA ILE A 141 3.79 31.03 15.06
C ILE A 141 3.95 31.71 13.69
N SER A 142 4.59 31.03 12.73
CA SER A 142 4.76 31.52 11.36
C SER A 142 3.40 31.79 10.69
N LEU A 143 2.45 30.86 10.82
CA LEU A 143 1.11 30.99 10.25
C LEU A 143 0.34 32.16 10.87
N ILE A 144 0.43 32.34 12.20
CA ILE A 144 -0.18 33.48 12.89
C ILE A 144 0.42 34.79 12.40
N HIS A 145 1.75 34.87 12.28
CA HIS A 145 2.43 36.04 11.75
C HIS A 145 2.00 36.37 10.31
N TYR A 146 1.97 35.36 9.44
CA TYR A 146 1.49 35.50 8.07
C TYR A 146 0.03 35.97 8.04
N PHE A 147 -0.85 35.42 8.88
CA PHE A 147 -2.25 35.84 8.94
C PHE A 147 -2.39 37.33 9.30
N PHE A 148 -1.63 37.83 10.28
CA PHE A 148 -1.64 39.26 10.63
C PHE A 148 -1.12 40.15 9.48
N GLN A 149 -0.12 39.69 8.74
CA GLN A 149 0.42 40.44 7.59
C GLN A 149 -0.49 40.38 6.35
N ALA A 150 -1.03 39.22 6.03
CA ALA A 150 -1.87 39.01 4.84
C ALA A 150 -3.17 39.83 4.90
N ASN A 151 -3.69 40.13 6.09
CA ASN A 151 -4.82 41.05 6.28
C ASN A 151 -4.50 42.50 5.85
N THR A 152 -3.24 42.83 5.52
CA THR A 152 -2.83 44.15 5.06
C THR A 152 -2.50 44.22 3.56
N GLU A 153 -2.37 43.07 2.88
CA GLU A 153 -2.00 43.02 1.45
C GLU A 153 -3.17 42.64 0.53
N ASN A 154 -3.33 43.37 -0.58
CA ASN A 154 -4.32 43.04 -1.60
C ASN A 154 -3.88 41.82 -2.43
N ILE A 155 -4.56 40.69 -2.25
CA ILE A 155 -4.34 39.40 -2.95
C ILE A 155 -4.31 39.55 -4.49
N SER A 156 -4.98 40.56 -5.04
CA SER A 156 -5.00 40.85 -6.49
C SER A 156 -3.61 41.09 -7.11
N ASN A 157 -2.64 41.57 -6.33
CA ASN A 157 -1.28 41.83 -6.82
C ASN A 157 -0.43 40.56 -7.05
N THR A 158 -0.84 39.42 -6.49
CA THR A 158 -0.11 38.15 -6.64
C THR A 158 -0.47 37.44 -7.94
N PHE A 159 -1.74 37.49 -8.36
CA PHE A 159 -2.22 36.90 -9.61
C PHE A 159 -2.08 37.81 -10.83
N GLY A 160 -1.95 39.13 -10.64
CA GLY A 160 -1.75 40.07 -11.75
C GLY A 160 -0.35 40.03 -12.38
N SER A 161 0.59 39.30 -11.79
CA SER A 161 1.98 39.26 -12.22
C SER A 161 2.38 37.88 -12.74
N VAL A 162 2.70 37.79 -14.04
CA VAL A 162 3.11 36.55 -14.70
C VAL A 162 4.29 35.89 -13.99
N TYR A 163 5.30 36.66 -13.57
CA TYR A 163 6.48 36.08 -12.89
C TYR A 163 6.13 35.45 -11.54
N LYS A 164 5.29 36.11 -10.72
CA LYS A 164 4.87 35.58 -9.41
C LYS A 164 4.04 34.32 -9.59
N PHE A 165 3.15 34.32 -10.57
CA PHE A 165 2.32 33.17 -10.91
C PHE A 165 3.17 31.97 -11.35
N THR A 166 4.17 32.19 -12.21
CA THR A 166 5.09 31.12 -12.64
C THR A 166 5.87 30.54 -11.45
N ILE A 167 6.39 31.39 -10.56
CA ILE A 167 7.10 30.92 -9.35
C ILE A 167 6.17 30.11 -8.46
N ALA A 168 4.92 30.56 -8.25
CA ALA A 168 3.94 29.84 -7.44
C ALA A 168 3.64 28.44 -8.01
N ILE A 169 3.49 28.31 -9.33
CA ILE A 169 3.31 27.00 -9.97
C ILE A 169 4.53 26.10 -9.76
N LEU A 170 5.75 26.62 -9.93
CA LEU A 170 6.96 25.83 -9.73
C LEU A 170 7.10 25.34 -8.28
N LEU A 171 6.77 26.19 -7.31
CA LEU A 171 6.74 25.81 -5.90
C LEU A 171 5.69 24.75 -5.61
N LEU A 172 4.50 24.85 -6.21
CA LEU A 172 3.44 23.84 -6.08
C LEU A 172 3.88 22.49 -6.66
N LEU A 173 4.50 22.48 -7.85
CA LEU A 173 5.00 21.23 -8.43
C LEU A 173 6.12 20.61 -7.59
N PHE A 174 6.98 21.45 -7.03
CA PHE A 174 8.03 21.01 -6.12
C PHE A 174 7.46 20.48 -4.79
N SER A 175 6.39 21.08 -4.26
CA SER A 175 5.76 20.64 -3.01
C SER A 175 5.24 19.21 -3.11
N ILE A 176 4.69 18.80 -4.27
CA ILE A 176 4.24 17.42 -4.51
C ILE A 176 5.41 16.42 -4.42
N ILE A 177 6.61 16.79 -4.89
CA ILE A 177 7.80 15.93 -4.75
C ILE A 177 8.18 15.78 -3.27
N ILE A 178 8.12 16.89 -2.52
CA ILE A 178 8.41 16.90 -1.08
C ILE A 178 7.34 16.09 -0.31
N HIS A 179 6.07 16.13 -0.73
CA HIS A 179 4.98 15.33 -0.20
C HIS A 179 5.28 13.83 -0.35
N GLU A 180 5.61 13.37 -1.56
CA GLU A 180 5.96 11.96 -1.77
C GLU A 180 7.23 11.55 -0.99
N LEU A 181 8.19 12.47 -0.84
CA LEU A 181 9.37 12.21 0.00
C LEU A 181 8.99 11.98 1.46
N GLY A 182 8.00 12.71 1.99
CA GLY A 182 7.50 12.51 3.36
C GLY A 182 6.96 11.10 3.59
N HIS A 183 6.17 10.58 2.67
CA HIS A 183 5.71 9.19 2.67
C HIS A 183 6.87 8.19 2.66
N ILE A 184 7.87 8.41 1.80
CA ILE A 184 9.05 7.55 1.68
C ILE A 184 9.86 7.52 2.98
N VAL A 185 10.13 8.69 3.57
CA VAL A 185 10.89 8.82 4.82
C VAL A 185 10.14 8.12 5.96
N ALA A 186 8.82 8.34 6.07
CA ALA A 186 7.99 7.69 7.07
C ALA A 186 7.99 6.15 6.92
N ALA A 187 7.92 5.65 5.68
CA ALA A 187 7.98 4.21 5.41
C ALA A 187 9.32 3.60 5.83
N TYR A 188 10.45 4.24 5.47
CA TYR A 188 11.78 3.76 5.85
C TYR A 188 11.99 3.76 7.37
N ARG A 189 11.47 4.77 8.08
CA ARG A 189 11.49 4.81 9.55
C ARG A 189 10.85 3.56 10.18
N TYR A 190 9.76 3.05 9.59
CA TYR A 190 9.10 1.81 10.03
C TYR A 190 9.64 0.55 9.34
N LYS A 191 10.82 0.62 8.73
CA LYS A 191 11.51 -0.49 8.05
C LYS A 191 10.73 -1.07 6.87
N ILE A 192 9.76 -0.34 6.33
CA ILE A 192 9.13 -0.68 5.07
C ILE A 192 9.96 -0.10 3.95
N GLN A 193 10.22 -0.91 2.93
CA GLN A 193 10.88 -0.47 1.71
C GLN A 193 9.80 -0.15 0.68
N PRO A 194 9.58 1.14 0.33
CA PRO A 194 8.69 1.47 -0.77
C PRO A 194 9.22 0.89 -2.08
N LYS A 195 8.33 0.58 -3.01
CA LYS A 195 8.68 -0.06 -4.28
C LYS A 195 8.99 0.98 -5.35
N ASP A 196 7.98 1.41 -6.09
CA ASP A 196 8.14 2.33 -7.21
C ASP A 196 7.63 3.72 -6.85
N VAL A 197 8.38 4.73 -7.30
CA VAL A 197 7.92 6.13 -7.35
C VAL A 197 7.59 6.45 -8.80
N GLY A 198 6.45 7.07 -9.03
CA GLY A 198 6.00 7.33 -10.38
C GLY A 198 4.93 8.40 -10.49
N MET A 199 4.31 8.43 -11.66
CA MET A 199 3.20 9.33 -11.98
C MET A 199 2.05 8.57 -12.64
N GLY A 200 0.84 9.08 -12.50
CA GLY A 200 -0.33 8.53 -13.18
C GLY A 200 -1.53 9.47 -13.10
N LEU A 201 -2.70 8.95 -13.44
CA LEU A 201 -3.96 9.67 -13.38
C LEU A 201 -4.88 9.08 -12.33
N TYR A 202 -5.24 9.89 -11.34
CA TYR A 202 -6.33 9.59 -10.40
C TYR A 202 -7.53 10.45 -10.74
N MET A 203 -8.64 9.84 -11.18
CA MET A 203 -9.86 10.55 -11.59
C MET A 203 -9.58 11.71 -12.57
N MET A 204 -8.79 11.46 -13.62
CA MET A 204 -8.33 12.44 -14.63
C MET A 204 -7.38 13.54 -14.13
N ARG A 205 -6.89 13.47 -12.89
CA ARG A 205 -5.90 14.41 -12.35
C ARG A 205 -4.52 13.78 -12.33
N PRO A 206 -3.47 14.48 -12.80
CA PRO A 206 -2.11 14.01 -12.67
C PRO A 206 -1.72 13.95 -11.19
N VAL A 207 -1.15 12.82 -10.80
CA VAL A 207 -0.65 12.59 -9.44
C VAL A 207 0.73 11.96 -9.52
N LEU A 208 1.62 12.35 -8.61
CA LEU A 208 2.75 11.51 -8.25
C LEU A 208 2.25 10.43 -7.29
N PHE A 209 2.96 9.31 -7.23
CA PHE A 209 2.66 8.26 -6.27
C PHE A 209 3.93 7.55 -5.82
N VAL A 210 3.86 7.00 -4.61
CA VAL A 210 4.81 6.02 -4.08
C VAL A 210 4.05 4.73 -3.79
N ASP A 211 4.54 3.60 -4.30
CA ASP A 211 3.97 2.29 -3.98
C ASP A 211 4.35 1.88 -2.56
N LEU A 212 3.37 2.05 -1.68
CA LEU A 212 3.41 1.72 -0.26
C LEU A 212 2.62 0.45 0.07
N SER A 213 2.40 -0.47 -0.88
CA SER A 213 1.59 -1.69 -0.64
C SER A 213 2.10 -2.52 0.54
N ASP A 214 3.42 -2.56 0.76
CA ASP A 214 4.01 -3.31 1.89
C ASP A 214 3.70 -2.70 3.27
N THR A 215 3.16 -1.47 3.35
CA THR A 215 2.75 -0.84 4.63
C THR A 215 1.59 -1.55 5.30
N TRP A 216 0.80 -2.34 4.56
CA TRP A 216 -0.31 -3.13 5.12
C TRP A 216 0.13 -4.17 6.17
N ARG A 217 1.44 -4.47 6.23
CA ARG A 217 2.08 -5.30 7.26
C ARG A 217 2.24 -4.60 8.61
N LEU A 218 2.11 -3.28 8.65
CA LEU A 218 2.30 -2.48 9.85
C LEU A 218 1.01 -2.34 10.68
N PRO A 219 1.12 -2.10 12.00
CA PRO A 219 0.00 -1.65 12.83
C PRO A 219 -0.60 -0.34 12.33
N ARG A 220 -1.89 -0.12 12.58
CA ARG A 220 -2.62 1.06 12.07
C ARG A 220 -1.97 2.38 12.42
N ARG A 221 -1.50 2.52 13.66
CA ARG A 221 -0.87 3.76 14.13
C ARG A 221 0.34 4.15 13.28
N GLN A 222 1.12 3.17 12.83
CA GLN A 222 2.28 3.43 11.98
C GLN A 222 1.86 3.75 10.55
N ARG A 223 0.84 3.06 10.01
CA ARG A 223 0.26 3.41 8.70
C ARG A 223 -0.26 4.84 8.67
N VAL A 224 -0.98 5.27 9.70
CA VAL A 224 -1.45 6.67 9.83
C VAL A 224 -0.29 7.66 9.80
N VAL A 225 0.84 7.36 10.44
CA VAL A 225 2.02 8.25 10.36
C VAL A 225 2.60 8.29 8.95
N ILE A 226 2.60 7.15 8.22
CA ILE A 226 3.04 7.12 6.83
C ILE A 226 2.07 7.92 5.95
N ASP A 227 0.77 7.72 6.09
CA ASP A 227 -0.28 8.41 5.34
C ASP A 227 -0.28 9.93 5.60
N LEU A 228 0.04 10.35 6.83
CA LEU A 228 0.21 11.77 7.16
C LEU A 228 1.60 12.32 6.83
N GLY A 229 2.57 11.45 6.52
CA GLY A 229 3.95 11.83 6.30
C GLY A 229 4.13 12.80 5.14
N GLY A 230 3.35 12.63 4.07
CA GLY A 230 3.39 13.54 2.93
C GLY A 230 2.86 14.94 3.26
N ILE A 231 1.71 15.01 3.93
CA ILE A 231 1.17 16.29 4.43
C ILE A 231 2.18 16.96 5.35
N TYR A 232 2.78 16.21 6.29
CA TYR A 232 3.75 16.76 7.24
C TYR A 232 4.98 17.39 6.56
N PHE A 233 5.48 16.78 5.48
CA PHE A 233 6.62 17.33 4.73
C PHE A 233 6.24 18.51 3.85
N GLU A 234 4.97 18.59 3.44
CA GLU A 234 4.45 19.68 2.61
C GLU A 234 4.15 20.97 3.38
N LEU A 235 3.87 20.88 4.70
CA LEU A 235 3.68 22.02 5.61
C LEU A 235 4.96 22.87 5.73
#